data_AF-A0A9Q1FN35-F1
#
_entry.id   AF-A0A9Q1FN35-F1
#
_cell.length_a   1.000
_cell.length_b   1.000
_cell.length_c   1.000
_cell.angle_alpha   90.00
_cell.angle_beta   90.00
_cell.angle_gamma   90.00
#
_symmetry.space_group_name_H-M   'P 1'
#
loop_
_entity.id
_entity.type
_entity.pdbx_description
1 polymer ?
#
loop_
_entity_poly.entity_id
_entity_poly.type
_entity_poly.pdbx_seq_one_letter_code
_entity_poly.pdbx_strand_id
1 'polypeptide(L)'
;MPKRLAFTCISMKERTQLAVLDFNENIGRRPAKTKEGLSRFKQDWSKRSNDWITKVIREPKTYKFRTRLVFRIRQRRLDHAIIYRDKSSHLEVASLPKTIACKPKPDRDEALRLSCFH
;
A
#
# COMPACT_ATOMS: atom_id res chain seq x y z
N MET A 1 -18.51 3.37 -16.20
CA MET A 1 -17.91 4.16 -15.10
C MET A 1 -18.03 5.64 -15.46
N PRO A 2 -18.78 6.46 -14.71
CA PRO A 2 -18.95 7.88 -15.05
C PRO A 2 -17.60 8.60 -14.95
N LYS A 3 -17.22 9.34 -16.01
CA LYS A 3 -15.83 9.77 -16.26
C LYS A 3 -15.42 11.07 -15.56
N ARG A 4 -16.28 11.71 -14.75
CA ARG A 4 -16.02 13.03 -14.14
C ARG A 4 -16.86 13.25 -12.87
N LEU A 5 -16.41 12.72 -11.74
CA LEU A 5 -16.87 13.21 -10.44
C LEU A 5 -15.90 14.33 -10.02
N ALA A 6 -16.42 15.55 -9.87
CA ALA A 6 -15.62 16.66 -9.36
C ALA A 6 -15.21 16.35 -7.91
N PHE A 7 -13.91 16.39 -7.64
CA PHE A 7 -13.40 16.23 -6.28
C PHE A 7 -13.71 17.48 -5.46
N THR A 8 -14.23 17.28 -4.24
CA THR A 8 -14.39 18.39 -3.29
C THR A 8 -13.02 18.95 -2.89
N CYS A 9 -12.97 20.20 -2.43
CA CYS A 9 -11.72 20.82 -1.95
C CYS A 9 -11.02 19.97 -0.86
N ILE A 10 -11.79 19.36 0.05
CA ILE A 10 -11.29 18.47 1.09
C ILE A 10 -10.59 17.26 0.45
N SER A 11 -11.26 16.56 -0.47
CA SER A 11 -10.67 15.40 -1.13
C SER A 11 -9.42 15.74 -1.95
N MET A 12 -9.35 16.95 -2.53
CA MET A 12 -8.14 17.42 -3.21
C MET A 12 -6.98 17.63 -2.25
N LYS A 13 -7.22 18.21 -1.06
CA LYS A 13 -6.19 18.36 -0.02
C LYS A 13 -5.67 17.00 0.44
N GLU A 14 -6.56 16.05 0.71
CA GLU A 14 -6.20 14.70 1.13
C GLU A 14 -5.37 13.96 0.06
N ARG A 15 -5.74 14.09 -1.22
CA ARG A 15 -4.97 13.52 -2.34
C ARG A 15 -3.57 14.12 -2.42
N THR A 16 -3.43 15.43 -2.24
CA THR A 16 -2.13 16.10 -2.20
C THR A 16 -1.27 15.60 -1.03
N GLN A 17 -1.86 15.46 0.17
CA GLN A 17 -1.16 14.91 1.33
C GLN A 17 -0.68 13.47 1.08
N LEU A 18 -1.50 12.62 0.47
CA LEU A 18 -1.10 11.26 0.10
C LEU A 18 0.01 11.25 -0.95
N ALA A 19 -0.01 12.19 -1.90
CA ALA A 19 1.06 12.33 -2.90
C ALA A 19 2.39 12.75 -2.25
N VAL A 20 2.35 13.64 -1.25
CA VAL A 20 3.54 14.03 -0.46
C VAL A 20 4.09 12.82 0.31
N LEU A 21 3.24 12.01 0.92
CA LEU A 21 3.68 10.79 1.61
C LEU A 21 4.32 9.77 0.64
N ASP A 22 3.71 9.57 -0.54
CA ASP A 22 4.29 8.71 -1.60
C ASP A 22 5.65 9.23 -2.06
N PHE A 23 5.77 10.54 -2.26
CA PHE A 23 7.02 11.18 -2.65
C PHE A 23 8.10 10.98 -1.60
N ASN A 24 7.79 11.27 -0.32
CA ASN A 24 8.75 11.14 0.77
C ASN A 24 9.25 9.71 0.95
N GLU A 25 8.39 8.69 0.76
CA GLU A 25 8.83 7.30 0.81
C GLU A 25 9.71 6.92 -0.40
N ASN A 26 9.46 7.52 -1.57
CA ASN A 26 10.06 7.07 -2.83
C ASN A 26 11.14 8.01 -3.41
N ILE A 27 11.50 9.11 -2.75
CA ILE A 27 12.50 10.07 -3.22
C ILE A 27 13.91 9.46 -3.28
N GLY A 28 14.25 8.63 -2.29
CA GLY A 28 15.56 8.00 -2.12
C GLY A 28 15.77 6.70 -2.90
N ARG A 29 14.89 6.37 -3.87
CA ARG A 29 14.99 5.11 -4.61
C ARG A 29 16.31 5.02 -5.39
N ARG A 30 16.99 3.88 -5.22
CA ARG A 30 18.26 3.60 -5.87
C ARG A 30 18.07 3.22 -7.34
N PRO A 31 19.12 3.32 -8.17
CA PRO A 31 19.13 2.73 -9.50
C PRO A 31 18.85 1.23 -9.43
N ALA A 32 17.95 0.74 -10.28
CA ALA A 32 17.71 -0.69 -10.43
C ALA A 32 18.96 -1.35 -11.02
N LYS A 33 19.37 -2.47 -10.44
CA LYS A 33 20.52 -3.24 -10.90
C LYS A 33 20.08 -4.42 -11.78
N THR A 34 20.88 -4.74 -12.78
CA THR A 34 20.80 -5.98 -13.55
C THR A 34 21.31 -7.15 -12.69
N LYS A 35 21.12 -8.40 -13.14
CA LYS A 35 21.64 -9.60 -12.46
C LYS A 35 23.16 -9.53 -12.20
N GLU A 36 23.89 -8.84 -13.07
CA GLU A 36 25.34 -8.59 -12.98
C GLU A 36 25.71 -7.39 -12.10
N GLY A 37 24.74 -6.74 -11.45
CA GLY A 37 24.96 -5.61 -10.55
C GLY A 37 25.09 -4.24 -11.23
N LEU A 38 25.07 -4.19 -12.56
CA LEU A 38 25.14 -2.94 -13.34
C LEU A 38 23.84 -2.13 -13.27
N SER A 39 23.95 -0.81 -13.22
CA SER A 39 22.79 0.10 -13.22
C SER A 39 22.03 0.01 -14.53
N ARG A 40 20.69 -0.05 -14.45
CA ARG A 40 19.81 -0.08 -15.62
C ARG A 40 19.45 1.32 -16.07
N PHE A 41 19.48 1.53 -17.38
CA PHE A 41 19.10 2.78 -18.02
C PHE A 41 18.01 2.52 -19.07
N LYS A 42 17.23 3.56 -19.37
CA LYS A 42 16.30 3.59 -20.50
C LYS A 42 16.53 4.85 -21.32
N GLN A 43 16.31 4.77 -22.62
CA GLN A 43 16.41 5.90 -23.52
C GLN A 43 14.99 6.40 -23.82
N ASP A 44 14.75 7.71 -23.63
CA ASP A 44 13.48 8.35 -23.98
C ASP A 44 13.77 9.54 -24.93
N TRP A 45 12.97 9.70 -25.98
CA TRP A 45 13.01 10.92 -26.81
C TRP A 45 12.44 12.12 -26.03
N SER A 46 13.20 13.21 -25.96
CA SER A 46 12.79 14.45 -25.32
C SER A 46 12.37 15.47 -26.35
N LYS A 47 11.07 15.80 -26.37
CA LYS A 47 10.54 16.86 -27.25
C LYS A 47 11.10 18.24 -26.93
N ARG A 48 11.52 18.49 -25.69
CA ARG A 48 12.03 19.81 -25.25
C ARG A 48 13.41 20.10 -25.82
N SER A 49 14.27 19.10 -25.85
CA SER A 49 15.65 19.21 -26.36
C SER A 49 15.80 18.68 -27.78
N ASN A 50 14.73 18.10 -28.34
CA ASN A 50 14.72 17.43 -29.64
C ASN A 50 15.82 16.36 -29.78
N ASP A 51 16.03 15.58 -28.71
CA ASP A 51 17.13 14.62 -28.63
C ASP A 51 16.79 13.43 -27.72
N TRP A 52 17.55 12.34 -27.82
CA TRP A 52 17.46 11.16 -26.98
C TRP A 52 18.14 11.38 -25.63
N ILE A 53 17.38 11.20 -24.54
CA ILE A 53 17.90 11.31 -23.18
C ILE A 53 17.92 9.95 -22.50
N THR A 54 19.06 9.60 -21.92
CA THR A 54 19.21 8.42 -21.08
C THR A 54 18.76 8.72 -19.65
N LYS A 55 17.78 7.95 -19.15
CA LYS A 55 17.27 8.05 -17.78
C LYS A 55 17.59 6.78 -17.00
N VAL A 56 18.01 6.95 -15.75
CA VAL A 56 18.23 5.84 -14.82
C VAL A 56 16.89 5.18 -14.50
N ILE A 57 16.81 3.86 -14.69
CA ILE A 57 15.68 3.06 -14.20
C ILE A 57 15.90 2.89 -12.70
N ARG A 58 14.97 3.38 -11.89
CA ARG A 58 15.00 3.23 -10.42
C ARG A 58 14.26 1.97 -10.00
N GLU A 59 14.53 1.52 -8.78
CA GLU A 59 13.81 0.42 -8.15
C GLU A 59 12.27 0.66 -8.15
N PRO A 60 11.47 -0.43 -8.11
CA PRO A 60 10.01 -0.33 -8.01
C PRO A 60 9.58 0.55 -6.84
N LYS A 61 8.46 1.25 -7.00
CA LYS A 61 7.88 2.03 -5.90
C LYS A 61 7.46 1.11 -4.76
N THR A 62 7.62 1.61 -3.54
CA THR A 62 7.06 0.97 -2.35
C THR A 62 5.87 1.80 -1.86
N TYR A 63 4.92 1.10 -1.24
CA TYR A 63 3.69 1.70 -0.71
C TYR A 63 3.50 1.35 0.77
N LYS A 64 4.60 1.13 1.52
CA LYS A 64 4.53 0.69 2.91
C LYS A 64 3.93 1.77 3.80
N PHE A 65 3.99 3.05 3.39
CA PHE A 65 3.31 4.13 4.09
C PHE A 65 1.81 3.88 4.25
N ARG A 66 1.15 3.21 3.29
CA ARG A 66 -0.29 2.94 3.36
C ARG A 66 -0.61 2.02 4.54
N THR A 67 0.09 0.90 4.64
CA THR A 67 -0.07 -0.06 5.75
C THR A 67 0.26 0.60 7.08
N ARG A 68 1.35 1.38 7.13
CA ARG A 68 1.73 2.13 8.34
C ARG A 68 0.69 3.18 8.74
N LEU A 69 0.08 3.86 7.76
CA LEU A 69 -0.97 4.85 8.00
C LEU A 69 -2.22 4.20 8.59
N VAL A 70 -2.70 3.11 7.98
CA VAL A 70 -3.85 2.35 8.48
C VAL A 70 -3.58 1.82 9.89
N PHE A 71 -2.39 1.29 10.15
CA PHE A 71 -2.00 0.83 11.48
C PHE A 71 -2.04 1.97 12.50
N ARG A 72 -1.47 3.14 12.19
CA ARG A 72 -1.50 4.31 13.08
C ARG A 72 -2.90 4.83 13.34
N ILE A 73 -3.77 4.83 12.32
CA ILE A 73 -5.18 5.19 12.47
C ILE A 73 -5.85 4.21 13.43
N ARG A 74 -5.63 2.90 13.26
CA ARG A 74 -6.17 1.87 14.15
C ARG A 74 -5.74 2.10 15.60
N GLN A 75 -4.44 2.28 15.86
CA GLN A 75 -3.94 2.53 17.22
C GLN A 75 -4.57 3.77 17.84
N ARG A 76 -4.67 4.87 17.09
CA ARG A 76 -5.33 6.09 17.57
C ARG A 76 -6.81 5.91 17.90
N ARG A 77 -7.52 5.05 17.16
CA ARG A 77 -8.94 4.79 17.42
C ARG A 77 -9.18 3.82 18.58
N LEU A 78 -8.19 2.98 18.91
CA LEU A 78 -8.23 2.12 20.10
C LEU A 78 -7.90 2.88 21.38
N ASP A 79 -7.18 4.00 21.26
CA ASP A 79 -6.82 4.84 22.39
C ASP A 79 -7.99 5.75 22.80
N HIS A 80 -8.63 5.39 23.91
CA HIS A 80 -9.75 6.15 24.47
C HIS A 80 -9.32 7.43 25.20
N ALA A 81 -8.03 7.65 25.43
CA ALA A 81 -7.54 8.91 25.99
C ALA A 81 -7.56 10.06 24.96
N ILE A 82 -7.56 9.73 23.67
CA ILE A 82 -7.57 10.72 22.58
C ILE A 82 -9.01 11.15 22.29
N ILE A 83 -9.42 12.29 22.83
CA ILE A 83 -10.73 12.89 22.53
C ILE A 83 -10.68 13.57 21.16
N TYR A 84 -11.23 12.94 20.14
CA TYR A 84 -11.44 13.58 18.84
C TYR A 84 -12.81 14.30 18.80
N ARG A 85 -12.98 15.23 17.85
CA ARG A 85 -14.24 16.01 17.69
C ARG A 85 -15.50 15.14 17.51
N ASP A 86 -15.32 13.88 17.17
CA ASP A 86 -16.38 12.90 16.98
C ASP A 86 -16.19 11.72 17.95
N LYS A 87 -17.16 11.51 18.84
CA LYS A 87 -17.14 10.45 19.85
C LYS A 87 -17.31 9.05 19.23
N SER A 88 -17.83 8.95 18.00
CA SER A 88 -17.95 7.69 17.25
C SER A 88 -16.62 7.24 16.60
N SER A 89 -15.55 8.01 16.80
CA SER A 89 -14.23 7.72 16.22
C SER A 89 -13.48 6.57 16.89
N HIS A 90 -13.87 6.17 18.10
CA HIS A 90 -13.27 5.02 18.79
C HIS A 90 -13.72 3.71 18.16
N LEU A 91 -12.78 2.78 17.99
CA LEU A 91 -13.08 1.44 17.49
C LEU A 91 -13.32 0.52 18.68
N GLU A 92 -14.56 0.05 18.84
CA GLU A 92 -14.81 -1.11 19.68
C GLU A 92 -14.56 -2.38 18.85
N VAL A 93 -13.59 -3.18 19.27
CA VAL A 93 -13.33 -4.47 18.64
C VAL A 93 -14.41 -5.42 19.12
N ALA A 94 -15.42 -5.68 18.28
CA ALA A 94 -16.42 -6.69 18.58
C ALA A 94 -15.73 -8.04 18.86
N SER A 95 -16.07 -8.64 19.99
CA SER A 95 -15.70 -10.01 20.33
C SER A 95 -16.27 -10.94 19.26
N LEU A 96 -15.43 -11.38 18.32
CA LEU A 96 -15.84 -12.38 17.35
C LEU A 96 -16.12 -13.70 18.09
N PRO A 97 -17.28 -14.33 17.87
CA PRO A 97 -17.55 -15.63 18.46
C PRO A 97 -16.49 -16.62 18.01
N LYS A 98 -16.10 -17.52 18.93
CA LYS A 98 -15.11 -18.56 18.66
C LYS A 98 -15.56 -19.36 17.43
N THR A 99 -14.65 -19.60 16.49
CA THR A 99 -14.95 -20.30 15.24
C THR A 99 -15.64 -21.63 15.54
N ILE A 100 -16.76 -21.89 14.86
CA ILE A 100 -17.58 -23.11 15.01
C ILE A 100 -16.87 -24.33 14.40
N ALA A 101 -15.77 -24.12 13.67
CA ALA A 101 -14.93 -25.18 13.12
C ALA A 101 -14.25 -25.95 14.25
N CYS A 102 -14.77 -27.13 14.57
CA CYS A 102 -14.22 -28.03 15.60
C CYS A 102 -12.83 -28.57 15.25
N LYS A 103 -12.45 -28.56 13.97
CA LYS A 103 -11.15 -29.04 13.50
C LYS A 103 -10.33 -27.85 13.01
N PRO A 104 -9.08 -27.70 13.49
CA PRO A 104 -8.18 -26.70 12.92
C PRO A 104 -8.02 -26.98 11.43
N LYS A 105 -7.85 -25.91 10.64
CA LYS A 105 -7.62 -26.05 9.20
C LYS A 105 -6.36 -26.93 9.01
N PRO A 106 -6.47 -28.09 8.34
CA PRO A 106 -5.31 -28.94 8.08
C PRO A 106 -4.30 -28.20 7.21
N ASP A 107 -3.03 -28.57 7.35
CA ASP A 107 -1.98 -28.01 6.52
C ASP A 107 -2.24 -28.34 5.04
N ARG A 108 -1.79 -27.47 4.13
CA ARG A 108 -2.08 -27.60 2.68
C ARG A 108 -1.66 -28.96 2.14
N ASP A 109 -0.49 -29.43 2.57
CA ASP A 109 0.08 -30.70 2.12
C ASP A 109 -0.64 -31.90 2.72
N GLU A 110 -1.24 -31.73 3.90
CA GLU A 110 -2.05 -32.75 4.56
C GLU A 110 -3.46 -32.86 3.95
N ALA A 111 -4.05 -31.73 3.56
CA ALA A 111 -5.33 -31.67 2.85
C ALA A 111 -5.25 -32.32 1.46
N LEU A 112 -4.15 -32.10 0.73
CA LEU A 112 -3.93 -32.72 -0.58
C LEU A 112 -3.81 -34.25 -0.49
N ARG A 113 -3.10 -34.76 0.54
CA ARG A 113 -3.01 -36.21 0.78
C ARG A 113 -4.37 -36.84 1.04
N LEU A 114 -5.23 -36.19 1.83
CA LEU A 114 -6.57 -36.68 2.15
C LEU A 114 -7.53 -36.63 0.94
N SER A 115 -7.33 -35.70 -0.01
CA SER A 115 -8.16 -35.61 -1.22
C SER A 115 -7.83 -36.60 -2.33
N CYS A 116 -6.65 -37.25 -2.29
CA CYS A 116 -6.22 -38.23 -3.28
C CYS A 116 -6.63 -39.69 -2.97
N PHE A 117 -7.38 -39.92 -1.87
CA PHE A 117 -7.90 -41.24 -1.47
C PHE A 117 -9.42 -41.39 -1.74
N HIS A 118 -9.93 -40.72 -2.76
CA HIS A 118 -11.26 -40.93 -3.34
C HIS A 118 -11.12 -41.12 -4.85
#